data_AF-A0AAD7K3B5-F1
#
_entry.id   AF-A0AAD7K3B5-F1
#
_cell.length_a   1.000
_cell.length_b   1.000
_cell.length_c   1.000
_cell.angle_alpha   90.00
_cell.angle_beta   90.00
_cell.angle_gamma   90.00
#
_symmetry.space_group_name_H-M   'P 1'
#
loop_
_entity.id
_entity.type
_entity.pdbx_description
1 polymer ?
#
loop_
_entity_poly.entity_id
_entity_poly.type
_entity_poly.pdbx_seq_one_letter_code
_entity_poly.pdbx_strand_id
1 'polypeptide(L)'
;MSASLLPDRITPLTQAEFSETHGGTLVCCMVSLPIFGISLLQAYIYYLNYPRDNKWLKTMVALLLFFESTLTWMGCQSVYHYLILGYSNPLSLIDGDWSVYVANALGIPICFLIQIYFSRMVYLLAKKKWKVTAVIIFGVLIIGQIVFGIYAVVKFFVLWELPKLKAVVYPALVPLYSTRVVSDTLTAVALCIVLYDASTHSVFKGSSNLFKTLMIYAMNRFILTTVVVVIQTCVLIAKPGSLWAMAMDAITPHLYVNSLLATLNARKKLREIGPPGYNNQESMFASASRYIGSTQAADRTESSGKPSVNLFLGKRGNDGGVRIDQETFTMPEISDDGLTNKVSVSDLA
;
A
#
# COMPACT_ATOMS: atom_id res chain seq x y z
N MET A 1 43.36 -9.60 32.48
CA MET A 1 43.71 -9.14 31.12
C MET A 1 42.97 -7.83 30.90
N SER A 2 43.74 -6.76 30.73
CA SER A 2 43.37 -5.35 30.79
C SER A 2 42.13 -4.97 29.96
N ALA A 3 41.04 -4.57 30.64
CA ALA A 3 40.01 -3.76 30.02
C ALA A 3 40.63 -2.39 29.73
N SER A 4 40.63 -2.03 28.46
CA SER A 4 41.29 -0.87 27.88
C SER A 4 40.85 0.43 28.55
N LEU A 5 41.84 1.12 29.13
CA LEU A 5 41.86 2.55 29.42
C LEU A 5 41.72 3.33 28.09
N LEU A 6 40.53 3.37 27.52
CA LEU A 6 40.17 4.51 26.66
C LEU A 6 39.99 5.70 27.61
N PRO A 7 40.57 6.87 27.33
CA PRO A 7 40.43 8.02 28.23
C PRO A 7 38.94 8.27 28.46
N ASP A 8 38.55 8.28 29.74
CA ASP A 8 37.17 8.55 30.14
C ASP A 8 36.72 9.81 29.43
N ARG A 9 35.66 9.65 28.65
CA ARG A 9 34.97 10.73 27.99
C ARG A 9 34.70 11.80 29.04
N ILE A 10 35.18 13.03 28.82
CA ILE A 10 34.84 14.18 29.69
C ILE A 10 33.41 14.64 29.34
N THR A 11 32.47 13.72 29.38
CA THR A 11 31.04 13.98 29.19
C THR A 11 30.30 13.63 30.47
N PRO A 12 29.26 14.39 30.85
CA PRO A 12 28.43 14.17 32.02
C PRO A 12 27.49 12.96 31.87
N LEU A 13 27.50 12.26 30.73
CA LEU A 13 26.69 11.08 30.46
C LEU A 13 27.57 9.83 30.51
N THR A 14 27.07 8.79 31.18
CA THR A 14 27.75 7.49 31.23
C THR A 14 27.80 6.84 29.85
N GLN A 15 28.79 5.98 29.59
CA GLN A 15 28.92 5.26 28.32
C GLN A 15 27.67 4.42 28.00
N ALA A 16 27.01 3.87 29.03
CA ALA A 16 25.78 3.10 28.89
C ALA A 16 24.61 3.96 28.41
N GLU A 17 24.39 5.12 29.02
CA GLU A 17 23.33 6.07 28.62
C GLU A 17 23.57 6.62 27.22
N PHE A 18 24.83 6.90 26.87
CA PHE A 18 25.18 7.36 25.51
C PHE A 18 24.85 6.31 24.44
N SER A 19 25.15 5.04 24.72
CA SER A 19 24.82 3.91 23.85
C SER A 19 23.30 3.73 23.69
N GLU A 20 22.53 3.80 24.78
CA GLU A 20 21.07 3.66 24.75
C GLU A 20 20.39 4.83 24.00
N THR A 21 20.95 6.04 24.11
CA THR A 21 20.38 7.28 23.58
C THR A 21 20.70 7.48 22.09
N HIS A 22 21.98 7.38 21.69
CA HIS A 22 22.43 7.70 20.33
C HIS A 22 22.89 6.48 19.53
N GLY A 23 23.26 5.38 20.20
CA GLY A 23 23.64 4.14 19.52
C GLY A 23 22.51 3.56 18.69
N GLY A 24 21.26 3.64 19.19
CA GLY A 24 20.08 3.26 18.43
C GLY A 24 19.91 4.05 17.13
N THR A 25 20.12 5.37 17.16
CA THR A 25 20.03 6.23 15.97
C THR A 25 21.09 5.87 14.92
N LEU A 26 22.31 5.57 15.36
CA LEU A 26 23.37 5.10 14.46
C LEU A 26 22.97 3.79 13.77
N VAL A 27 22.50 2.80 14.54
CA VAL A 27 22.06 1.51 13.99
C VAL A 27 20.91 1.71 13.00
N CYS A 28 19.93 2.57 13.33
CA CYS A 28 18.83 2.90 12.42
C CYS A 28 19.34 3.51 11.12
N CYS A 29 20.31 4.43 11.17
CA CYS A 29 20.91 5.03 9.98
C CYS A 29 21.67 3.98 9.14
N MET A 30 22.46 3.11 9.78
CA MET A 30 23.20 2.04 9.10
C MET A 30 22.28 1.05 8.39
N VAL A 31 21.11 0.74 8.96
CA VAL A 31 20.09 -0.11 8.33
C VAL A 31 19.33 0.63 7.23
N SER A 32 19.05 1.93 7.41
CA SER A 32 18.31 2.73 6.43
C SER A 32 19.07 2.92 5.12
N LEU A 33 20.39 3.09 5.18
CA LEU A 33 21.25 3.33 4.00
C LEU A 33 21.15 2.22 2.93
N PRO A 34 21.31 0.92 3.26
CA PRO A 34 21.08 -0.16 2.30
C PRO A 34 19.65 -0.20 1.75
N ILE A 35 18.64 0.04 2.59
CA ILE A 35 17.22 0.01 2.16
C ILE A 35 16.98 1.11 1.13
N PHE A 36 17.50 2.32 1.38
CA PHE A 36 17.49 3.43 0.42
C PHE A 36 18.22 3.08 -0.88
N GLY A 37 19.38 2.39 -0.79
CA GLY A 37 20.08 1.87 -1.97
C GLY A 37 19.21 0.92 -2.82
N ILE A 38 18.42 0.05 -2.18
CA ILE A 38 17.47 -0.82 -2.89
C ILE A 38 16.34 0.03 -3.51
N SER A 39 15.83 1.05 -2.81
CA SER A 39 14.82 1.97 -3.36
C SER A 39 15.34 2.68 -4.63
N LEU A 40 16.59 3.16 -4.62
CA LEU A 40 17.25 3.76 -5.80
C LEU A 40 17.33 2.77 -6.96
N LEU A 41 17.78 1.54 -6.72
CA LEU A 41 17.86 0.50 -7.73
C LEU A 41 16.48 0.18 -8.32
N GLN A 42 15.46 0.03 -7.47
CA GLN A 42 14.10 -0.23 -7.91
C GLN A 42 13.53 0.97 -8.71
N ALA A 43 13.79 2.20 -8.29
CA ALA A 43 13.37 3.39 -9.03
C ALA A 43 14.04 3.47 -10.41
N TYR A 44 15.34 3.16 -10.50
CA TYR A 44 16.07 3.07 -11.76
C TYR A 44 15.45 2.03 -12.70
N ILE A 45 15.20 0.81 -12.21
CA ILE A 45 14.53 -0.26 -12.96
C ILE A 45 13.13 0.17 -13.42
N TYR A 46 12.40 0.93 -12.60
CA TYR A 46 11.08 1.45 -12.95
C TYR A 46 11.16 2.42 -14.15
N TYR A 47 12.06 3.41 -14.10
CA TYR A 47 12.17 4.40 -15.18
C TYR A 47 12.62 3.79 -16.51
N LEU A 48 13.48 2.77 -16.46
CA LEU A 48 13.90 2.04 -17.66
C LEU A 48 12.76 1.22 -18.28
N ASN A 49 12.02 0.47 -17.46
CA ASN A 49 11.06 -0.50 -17.97
C ASN A 49 9.68 0.10 -18.31
N TYR A 50 9.35 1.28 -17.78
CA TYR A 50 8.03 1.90 -17.97
C TYR A 50 8.12 3.32 -18.56
N PRO A 51 8.71 3.52 -19.76
CA PRO A 51 8.81 4.84 -20.36
C PRO A 51 7.45 5.48 -20.67
N ARG A 52 6.42 4.65 -20.94
CA ARG A 52 5.06 5.05 -21.34
C ARG A 52 4.04 5.10 -20.19
N ASP A 53 4.49 4.99 -18.96
CA ASP A 53 3.60 5.13 -17.80
C ASP A 53 3.05 6.56 -17.68
N ASN A 54 1.88 6.68 -17.06
CA ASN A 54 1.21 7.95 -16.83
C ASN A 54 2.13 8.93 -16.08
N LYS A 55 2.15 10.19 -16.52
CA LYS A 55 2.97 11.26 -15.94
C LYS A 55 2.74 11.41 -14.44
N TRP A 56 1.50 11.25 -13.97
CA TRP A 56 1.18 11.28 -12.54
C TRP A 56 2.01 10.28 -11.72
N LEU A 57 2.10 9.03 -12.18
CA LEU A 57 2.83 7.98 -11.46
C LEU A 57 4.34 8.24 -11.47
N LYS A 58 4.88 8.70 -12.61
CA LYS A 58 6.28 9.10 -12.71
C LYS A 58 6.61 10.27 -11.77
N THR A 59 5.79 11.31 -11.76
CA THR A 59 5.97 12.45 -10.85
C THR A 59 5.91 12.00 -9.40
N MET A 60 4.97 11.13 -9.04
CA MET A 60 4.86 10.59 -7.67
C MET A 60 6.11 9.81 -7.27
N VAL A 61 6.63 8.93 -8.14
CA VAL A 61 7.87 8.18 -7.89
C VAL A 61 9.08 9.12 -7.75
N ALA A 62 9.17 10.16 -8.59
CA ALA A 62 10.23 11.18 -8.48
C ALA A 62 10.16 11.94 -7.15
N LEU A 63 8.96 12.35 -6.72
CA LEU A 63 8.74 13.03 -5.44
C LEU A 63 9.11 12.13 -4.26
N LEU A 64 8.71 10.87 -4.28
CA LEU A 64 9.08 9.91 -3.24
C LEU A 64 10.59 9.74 -3.15
N LEU A 65 11.28 9.62 -4.29
CA LEU A 65 12.74 9.49 -4.30
C LEU A 65 13.42 10.74 -3.76
N PHE A 66 12.92 11.93 -4.10
CA PHE A 66 13.42 13.20 -3.57
C PHE A 66 13.26 13.28 -2.04
N PHE A 67 12.06 12.97 -1.53
CA PHE A 67 11.81 12.99 -0.09
C PHE A 67 12.63 11.93 0.66
N GLU A 68 12.73 10.71 0.12
CA GLU A 68 13.52 9.63 0.72
C GLU A 68 15.03 9.95 0.72
N SER A 69 15.54 10.58 -0.34
CA SER A 69 16.93 11.03 -0.41
C SER A 69 17.21 12.11 0.64
N THR A 70 16.29 13.07 0.76
CA THR A 70 16.41 14.13 1.77
C THR A 70 16.31 13.55 3.18
N LEU A 71 15.39 12.61 3.42
CA LEU A 71 15.26 11.91 4.70
C LEU A 71 16.56 11.19 5.08
N THR A 72 17.16 10.48 4.13
CA THR A 72 18.45 9.78 4.32
C THR A 72 19.56 10.77 4.66
N TRP A 73 19.64 11.87 3.92
CA TRP A 73 20.62 12.94 4.17
C TRP A 73 20.48 13.51 5.58
N MET A 74 19.24 13.81 6.02
CA MET A 74 18.99 14.31 7.38
C MET A 74 19.39 13.28 8.44
N GLY A 75 19.16 11.98 8.20
CA GLY A 75 19.63 10.90 9.06
C GLY A 75 21.14 10.88 9.20
N CYS A 76 21.88 10.97 8.10
CA CYS A 76 23.35 11.03 8.13
C CYS A 76 23.86 12.30 8.83
N GLN A 77 23.25 13.45 8.57
CA GLN A 77 23.59 14.72 9.22
C GLN A 77 23.38 14.65 10.73
N SER A 78 22.25 14.10 11.18
CA SER A 78 21.95 13.90 12.60
C SER A 78 23.03 13.05 13.27
N VAL A 79 23.36 11.90 12.68
CA VAL A 79 24.40 11.00 13.20
C VAL A 79 25.76 11.70 13.24
N TYR A 80 26.14 12.43 12.18
CA TYR A 80 27.39 13.19 12.15
C TYR A 80 27.44 14.27 13.23
N HIS A 81 26.35 15.00 13.44
CA HIS A 81 26.27 16.04 14.46
C HIS A 81 26.45 15.46 15.87
N TYR A 82 25.67 14.47 16.26
CA TYR A 82 25.71 13.93 17.64
C TYR A 82 26.94 13.08 17.93
N LEU A 83 27.44 12.30 16.97
CA LEU A 83 28.57 11.38 17.21
C LEU A 83 29.93 12.03 16.98
N ILE A 84 30.06 12.92 15.99
CA ILE A 84 31.35 13.50 15.59
C ILE A 84 31.50 14.91 16.17
N LEU A 85 30.59 15.83 15.85
CA LEU A 85 30.71 17.24 16.27
C LEU A 85 30.42 17.42 17.76
N GLY A 86 29.43 16.70 18.29
CA GLY A 86 29.08 16.70 19.71
C GLY A 86 29.99 15.85 20.60
N TYR A 87 31.04 15.21 20.05
CA TYR A 87 31.87 14.26 20.78
C TYR A 87 32.48 14.85 22.07
N SER A 88 32.96 16.10 22.00
CA SER A 88 33.58 16.83 23.11
C SER A 88 32.66 17.82 23.80
N ASN A 89 31.44 18.05 23.29
CA ASN A 89 30.48 18.99 23.85
C ASN A 89 29.20 18.28 24.34
N PRO A 90 29.08 18.05 25.64
CA PRO A 90 27.96 17.28 26.17
C PRO A 90 26.61 17.98 26.14
N LEU A 91 26.58 19.32 26.09
CA LEU A 91 25.34 20.09 26.00
C LEU A 91 24.67 19.87 24.62
N SER A 92 25.48 19.69 23.57
CA SER A 92 25.00 19.37 22.22
C SER A 92 24.30 18.01 22.10
N LEU A 93 24.35 17.15 23.12
CA LEU A 93 23.62 15.88 23.15
C LEU A 93 22.21 16.04 23.73
N ILE A 94 21.96 17.11 24.48
CA ILE A 94 20.65 17.41 25.09
C ILE A 94 19.80 18.21 24.11
N ASP A 95 20.45 19.15 23.42
CA ASP A 95 19.82 19.97 22.38
C ASP A 95 19.48 19.13 21.15
N GLY A 96 18.26 19.30 20.66
CA GLY A 96 17.84 18.67 19.42
C GLY A 96 18.43 19.36 18.20
N ASP A 97 19.24 18.66 17.42
CA ASP A 97 19.63 19.09 16.10
C ASP A 97 18.41 19.14 15.16
N TRP A 98 18.34 20.23 14.40
CA TRP A 98 17.26 20.52 13.46
C TRP A 98 17.02 19.39 12.44
N SER A 99 18.08 18.63 12.07
CA SER A 99 17.96 17.54 11.10
C SER A 99 17.03 16.43 11.59
N VAL A 100 16.97 16.17 12.91
CA VAL A 100 16.05 15.18 13.50
C VAL A 100 14.60 15.59 13.27
N TYR A 101 14.29 16.87 13.48
CA TYR A 101 12.94 17.39 13.35
C TYR A 101 12.49 17.49 11.90
N VAL A 102 13.40 17.90 11.01
CA VAL A 102 13.15 17.91 9.57
C VAL A 102 12.97 16.48 9.04
N ALA A 103 13.75 15.50 9.50
CA ALA A 103 13.57 14.09 9.14
C ALA A 103 12.16 13.58 9.49
N ASN A 104 11.69 13.88 10.71
CA ASN A 104 10.32 13.53 11.12
C ASN A 104 9.27 14.23 10.25
N ALA A 105 9.47 15.51 9.92
CA ALA A 105 8.57 16.25 9.04
C ALA A 105 8.51 15.67 7.61
N LEU A 106 9.63 15.20 7.07
CA LEU A 106 9.71 14.55 5.75
C LEU A 106 8.97 13.20 5.70
N GLY A 107 8.77 12.53 6.83
CA GLY A 107 7.98 11.31 6.91
C GLY A 107 6.49 11.52 6.54
N ILE A 108 5.94 12.70 6.83
CA ILE A 108 4.53 13.04 6.56
C ILE A 108 4.20 13.00 5.05
N PRO A 109 4.89 13.76 4.17
CA PRO A 109 4.59 13.75 2.74
C PRO A 109 4.87 12.37 2.11
N ILE A 110 5.88 11.62 2.58
CA ILE A 110 6.15 10.26 2.09
C ILE A 110 4.94 9.35 2.37
N CYS A 111 4.50 9.28 3.63
CA CYS A 111 3.34 8.48 4.02
C CYS A 111 2.07 8.90 3.25
N PHE A 112 1.86 10.20 3.09
CA PHE A 112 0.72 10.76 2.36
C PHE A 112 0.67 10.32 0.89
N LEU A 113 1.78 10.47 0.16
CA LEU A 113 1.86 10.07 -1.26
C LEU A 113 1.58 8.57 -1.44
N ILE A 114 2.11 7.75 -0.54
CA ILE A 114 1.93 6.29 -0.56
C ILE A 114 0.47 5.93 -0.27
N GLN A 115 -0.17 6.57 0.71
CA GLN A 115 -1.57 6.33 1.01
C GLN A 115 -2.50 6.78 -0.12
N ILE A 116 -2.22 7.89 -0.79
CA ILE A 116 -2.96 8.30 -1.98
C ILE A 116 -2.87 7.21 -3.05
N TYR A 117 -1.67 6.68 -3.29
CA TYR A 117 -1.48 5.63 -4.28
C TYR A 117 -2.33 4.38 -3.97
N PHE A 118 -2.27 3.87 -2.73
CA PHE A 118 -3.03 2.68 -2.36
C PHE A 118 -4.53 2.92 -2.29
N SER A 119 -4.97 4.09 -1.82
CA SER A 119 -6.38 4.47 -1.82
C SER A 119 -6.93 4.54 -3.25
N ARG A 120 -6.15 5.11 -4.18
CA ARG A 120 -6.49 5.15 -5.60
C ARG A 120 -6.53 3.75 -6.19
N MET A 121 -5.61 2.88 -5.83
CA MET A 121 -5.61 1.48 -6.24
C MET A 121 -6.89 0.77 -5.78
N VAL A 122 -7.23 0.87 -4.49
CA VAL A 122 -8.48 0.29 -3.97
C VAL A 122 -9.71 0.86 -4.69
N TYR A 123 -9.78 2.19 -4.90
CA TYR A 123 -10.89 2.82 -5.62
C TYR A 123 -11.08 2.31 -7.05
N LEU A 124 -9.98 2.13 -7.79
CA LEU A 124 -10.03 1.69 -9.17
C LEU A 124 -10.54 0.25 -9.29
N LEU A 125 -10.13 -0.65 -8.40
CA LEU A 125 -10.52 -2.05 -8.46
C LEU A 125 -11.82 -2.35 -7.67
N ALA A 126 -12.24 -1.50 -6.74
CA ALA A 126 -13.45 -1.71 -5.95
C ALA A 126 -14.73 -1.70 -6.82
N LYS A 127 -15.69 -2.54 -6.42
CA LYS A 127 -17.05 -2.56 -7.00
C LYS A 127 -17.76 -1.20 -6.80
N LYS A 128 -18.60 -0.80 -7.76
CA LYS A 128 -19.28 0.52 -7.79
C LYS A 128 -19.94 0.91 -6.44
N LYS A 129 -20.58 -0.04 -5.76
CA LYS A 129 -21.23 0.17 -4.45
C LYS A 129 -20.26 0.51 -3.30
N TRP A 130 -19.03 0.00 -3.35
CA TRP A 130 -18.04 0.20 -2.29
C TRP A 130 -17.09 1.37 -2.56
N LYS A 131 -17.12 1.96 -3.76
CA LYS A 131 -16.20 3.05 -4.14
C LYS A 131 -16.33 4.28 -3.24
N VAL A 132 -17.57 4.73 -2.97
CA VAL A 132 -17.83 5.90 -2.12
C VAL A 132 -17.39 5.61 -0.68
N THR A 133 -17.76 4.45 -0.14
CA THR A 133 -17.37 4.01 1.21
C THR A 133 -15.85 3.94 1.35
N ALA A 134 -15.14 3.38 0.37
CA ALA A 134 -13.68 3.31 0.39
C ALA A 134 -13.05 4.71 0.42
N VAL A 135 -13.51 5.64 -0.42
CA VAL A 135 -12.99 7.03 -0.45
C VAL A 135 -13.19 7.72 0.89
N ILE A 136 -14.37 7.57 1.52
CA ILE A 136 -14.65 8.19 2.82
C ILE A 136 -13.73 7.60 3.90
N ILE A 137 -13.64 6.28 3.98
CA ILE A 137 -12.83 5.59 5.00
C ILE A 137 -11.34 5.95 4.86
N PHE A 138 -10.76 5.80 3.67
CA PHE A 138 -9.35 6.13 3.46
C PHE A 138 -9.09 7.63 3.59
N GLY A 139 -10.04 8.48 3.20
CA GLY A 139 -9.94 9.93 3.38
C GLY A 139 -9.82 10.31 4.86
N VAL A 140 -10.67 9.75 5.73
CA VAL A 140 -10.61 9.99 7.18
C VAL A 140 -9.28 9.51 7.76
N LEU A 141 -8.80 8.33 7.35
CA LEU A 141 -7.53 7.78 7.83
C LEU A 141 -6.33 8.64 7.41
N ILE A 142 -6.30 9.09 6.15
CA ILE A 142 -5.24 9.98 5.64
C ILE A 142 -5.24 11.30 6.41
N ILE A 143 -6.41 11.92 6.59
CA ILE A 143 -6.53 13.18 7.33
C ILE A 143 -6.05 13.00 8.77
N GLY A 144 -6.48 11.92 9.45
CA GLY A 144 -6.06 11.62 10.81
C GLY A 144 -4.54 11.52 10.95
N GLN A 145 -3.87 10.82 10.03
CA GLN A 145 -2.41 10.70 10.05
C GLN A 145 -1.69 12.02 9.78
N ILE A 146 -2.20 12.85 8.86
CA ILE A 146 -1.63 14.18 8.61
C ILE A 146 -1.78 15.06 9.85
N VAL A 147 -2.97 15.07 10.48
CA VAL A 147 -3.24 15.89 11.67
C VAL A 147 -2.33 15.50 12.83
N PHE A 148 -2.26 14.21 13.16
CA PHE A 148 -1.37 13.75 14.23
C PHE A 148 0.11 13.93 13.88
N GLY A 149 0.49 13.76 12.61
CA GLY A 149 1.85 13.98 12.12
C GLY A 149 2.28 15.44 12.28
N ILE A 150 1.47 16.38 11.80
CA ILE A 150 1.71 17.83 11.95
C ILE A 150 1.78 18.20 13.43
N TYR A 151 0.84 17.69 14.24
CA TYR A 151 0.84 17.94 15.68
C TYR A 151 2.12 17.45 16.36
N ALA A 152 2.60 16.25 16.01
CA ALA A 152 3.87 15.72 16.52
C ALA A 152 5.06 16.61 16.12
N VAL A 153 5.15 17.00 14.84
CA VAL A 153 6.22 17.87 14.33
C VAL A 153 6.23 19.22 15.04
N VAL A 154 5.07 19.87 15.17
CA VAL A 154 4.97 21.16 15.89
C VAL A 154 5.45 21.01 17.32
N LYS A 155 5.06 19.94 18.02
CA LYS A 155 5.52 19.69 19.40
C LYS A 155 7.02 19.42 19.47
N PHE A 156 7.60 18.72 18.51
CA PHE A 156 9.04 18.52 18.43
C PHE A 156 9.80 19.85 18.29
N PHE A 157 9.36 20.75 17.41
CA PHE A 157 9.97 22.07 17.24
C PHE A 157 9.79 23.00 18.45
N VAL A 158 8.67 22.91 19.18
CA VAL A 158 8.41 23.74 20.37
C VAL A 158 9.23 23.28 21.58
N LEU A 159 9.41 21.97 21.76
CA LEU A 159 10.14 21.44 22.91
C LEU A 159 11.66 21.51 22.72
N TRP A 160 12.15 21.32 21.49
CA TRP A 160 13.55 21.38 21.02
C TRP A 160 14.59 20.52 21.76
N GLU A 161 14.35 20.11 22.99
CA GLU A 161 15.27 19.28 23.78
C GLU A 161 14.85 17.81 23.74
N LEU A 162 15.81 16.92 23.47
CA LEU A 162 15.55 15.48 23.36
C LEU A 162 14.90 14.88 24.62
N PRO A 163 15.32 15.21 25.87
CA PRO A 163 14.71 14.65 27.07
C PRO A 163 13.26 15.08 27.28
N LYS A 164 12.85 16.23 26.73
CA LYS A 164 11.47 16.73 26.83
C LYS A 164 10.54 16.00 25.86
N LEU A 165 11.05 15.36 24.82
CA LEU A 165 10.23 14.70 23.78
C LEU A 165 9.33 13.58 24.31
N LYS A 166 9.63 13.01 25.48
CA LYS A 166 8.74 12.06 26.18
C LYS A 166 7.33 12.61 26.40
N ALA A 167 7.19 13.93 26.55
CA ALA A 167 5.89 14.60 26.71
C ALA A 167 5.05 14.60 25.42
N VAL A 168 5.68 14.35 24.25
CA VAL A 168 5.02 14.27 22.94
C VAL A 168 4.46 12.86 22.66
N VAL A 169 4.96 11.84 23.38
CA VAL A 169 4.63 10.42 23.12
C VAL A 169 3.14 10.14 23.22
N TYR A 170 2.54 10.34 24.38
CA TYR A 170 1.12 10.04 24.58
C TYR A 170 0.16 10.95 23.79
N PRO A 171 0.35 12.28 23.73
CA PRO A 171 -0.62 13.13 23.04
C PRO A 171 -0.46 13.13 21.51
N ALA A 172 0.69 12.75 20.96
CA ALA A 172 0.94 12.83 19.52
C ALA A 172 1.39 11.50 18.89
N LEU A 173 2.47 10.88 19.39
CA LEU A 173 3.07 9.72 18.72
C LEU A 173 2.23 8.44 18.86
N VAL A 174 1.68 8.17 20.04
CA VAL A 174 0.83 6.98 20.26
C VAL A 174 -0.43 7.03 19.38
N PRO A 175 -1.19 8.15 19.31
CA PRO A 175 -2.30 8.30 18.36
C PRO A 175 -1.88 8.20 16.90
N LEU A 176 -0.74 8.80 16.52
CA LEU A 176 -0.19 8.73 15.16
C LEU A 176 0.08 7.28 14.76
N TYR A 177 0.82 6.54 15.58
CA TYR A 177 1.19 5.16 15.28
C TYR A 177 0.01 4.21 15.36
N SER A 178 -0.93 4.41 16.30
CA SER A 178 -2.17 3.64 16.36
C SER A 178 -3.02 3.82 15.10
N THR A 179 -3.19 5.07 14.65
CA THR A 179 -3.91 5.39 13.41
C THR A 179 -3.20 4.79 12.20
N ARG A 180 -1.86 4.78 12.19
CA ARG A 180 -1.05 4.17 11.14
C ARG A 180 -1.25 2.65 11.06
N VAL A 181 -1.23 1.95 12.20
CA VAL A 181 -1.50 0.50 12.27
C VAL A 181 -2.90 0.16 11.74
N VAL A 182 -3.92 0.92 12.16
CA VAL A 182 -5.29 0.74 11.67
C VAL A 182 -5.35 0.97 10.16
N SER A 183 -4.73 2.03 9.68
CA SER A 183 -4.71 2.37 8.25
C SER A 183 -3.99 1.33 7.40
N ASP A 184 -2.83 0.85 7.84
CA ASP A 184 -2.07 -0.18 7.12
C ASP A 184 -2.85 -1.49 7.06
N THR A 185 -3.40 -1.93 8.20
CA THR A 185 -4.20 -3.15 8.28
C THR A 185 -5.42 -3.06 7.37
N LEU A 186 -6.14 -1.93 7.39
CA LEU A 186 -7.33 -1.75 6.56
C LEU A 186 -6.98 -1.65 5.07
N THR A 187 -5.88 -0.97 4.73
CA THR A 187 -5.39 -0.91 3.35
C THR A 187 -4.98 -2.31 2.86
N ALA A 188 -4.32 -3.09 3.71
CA ALA A 188 -3.94 -4.48 3.40
C ALA A 188 -5.16 -5.33 3.12
N VAL A 189 -6.12 -5.35 4.05
CA VAL A 189 -7.35 -6.14 3.93
C VAL A 189 -8.16 -5.71 2.71
N ALA A 190 -8.37 -4.41 2.52
CA ALA A 190 -9.10 -3.89 1.37
C ALA A 190 -8.43 -4.27 0.06
N LEU A 191 -7.10 -4.15 -0.03
CA LEU A 191 -6.37 -4.52 -1.23
C LEU A 191 -6.46 -6.03 -1.48
N CYS A 192 -6.32 -6.87 -0.45
CA CYS A 192 -6.47 -8.32 -0.58
C CYS A 192 -7.86 -8.73 -1.07
N ILE A 193 -8.93 -8.19 -0.47
CA ILE A 193 -10.32 -8.49 -0.88
C ILE A 193 -10.54 -8.10 -2.33
N VAL A 194 -10.17 -6.87 -2.67
CA VAL A 194 -10.41 -6.31 -4.00
C VAL A 194 -9.58 -7.02 -5.08
N LEU A 195 -8.35 -7.43 -4.76
CA LEU A 195 -7.47 -8.15 -5.67
C LEU A 195 -7.89 -9.62 -5.82
N TYR A 196 -8.40 -10.24 -4.75
CA TYR A 196 -8.99 -11.58 -4.78
C TYR A 196 -10.27 -11.62 -5.65
N ASP A 197 -11.14 -10.62 -5.49
CA ASP A 197 -12.36 -10.47 -6.30
C ASP A 197 -12.01 -10.27 -7.79
N ALA A 198 -11.04 -9.38 -8.07
CA ALA A 198 -10.54 -9.16 -9.43
C ALA A 198 -9.88 -10.41 -10.04
N SER A 199 -9.21 -11.24 -9.22
CA SER A 199 -8.60 -12.50 -9.65
C SER A 199 -9.65 -13.56 -9.98
N THR A 200 -10.71 -13.67 -9.17
CA THR A 200 -11.78 -14.65 -9.33
C THR A 200 -12.67 -14.35 -10.54
N HIS A 201 -12.93 -13.08 -10.81
CA HIS A 201 -13.78 -12.65 -11.93
C HIS A 201 -13.01 -12.36 -13.24
N SER A 202 -11.70 -12.58 -13.26
CA SER A 202 -10.90 -12.40 -14.48
C SER A 202 -11.05 -13.60 -15.42
N VAL A 203 -11.55 -13.34 -16.64
CA VAL A 203 -11.67 -14.32 -17.73
C VAL A 203 -10.32 -14.91 -18.16
N PHE A 204 -9.22 -14.19 -17.90
CA PHE A 204 -7.88 -14.59 -18.31
C PHE A 204 -7.14 -15.33 -17.19
N LYS A 205 -6.90 -16.64 -17.36
CA LYS A 205 -6.13 -17.51 -16.43
C LYS A 205 -4.71 -16.99 -16.10
N GLY A 206 -4.09 -16.20 -16.98
CA GLY A 206 -2.78 -15.57 -16.72
C GLY A 206 -2.87 -14.36 -15.76
N SER A 207 -4.00 -13.64 -15.76
CA SER A 207 -4.20 -12.47 -14.91
C SER A 207 -4.44 -12.83 -13.45
N SER A 208 -5.00 -14.01 -13.16
CA SER A 208 -5.26 -14.47 -11.79
C SER A 208 -3.98 -14.76 -11.00
N ASN A 209 -2.95 -15.33 -11.64
CA ASN A 209 -1.62 -15.54 -11.04
C ASN A 209 -0.86 -14.22 -10.81
N LEU A 210 -1.05 -13.24 -11.71
CA LEU A 210 -0.54 -11.88 -11.58
C LEU A 210 -1.11 -11.19 -10.35
N PHE A 211 -2.43 -11.25 -10.17
CA PHE A 211 -3.11 -10.68 -9.00
C PHE A 211 -2.65 -11.37 -7.70
N LYS A 212 -2.51 -12.70 -7.69
CA LYS A 212 -1.98 -13.45 -6.53
C LYS A 212 -0.56 -13.04 -6.15
N THR A 213 0.32 -12.84 -7.13
CA THR A 213 1.71 -12.44 -6.86
C THR A 213 1.78 -11.03 -6.29
N LEU A 214 1.03 -10.08 -6.86
CA LEU A 214 0.93 -8.71 -6.36
C LEU A 214 0.31 -8.68 -4.95
N MET A 215 -0.65 -9.57 -4.68
CA MET A 215 -1.24 -9.77 -3.35
C MET A 215 -0.19 -10.19 -2.33
N ILE A 216 0.66 -11.17 -2.66
CA ILE A 216 1.73 -11.64 -1.76
C ILE A 216 2.73 -10.51 -1.46
N TYR A 217 3.16 -9.76 -2.48
CA TYR A 217 4.06 -8.62 -2.26
C TYR A 217 3.43 -7.51 -1.40
N ALA A 218 2.15 -7.20 -1.64
CA ALA A 218 1.44 -6.23 -0.82
C ALA A 218 1.24 -6.72 0.63
N MET A 219 0.90 -7.99 0.83
CA MET A 219 0.73 -8.59 2.16
C MET A 219 2.04 -8.60 2.94
N ASN A 220 3.13 -9.07 2.33
CA ASN A 220 4.44 -9.12 2.99
C ASN A 220 4.89 -7.74 3.47
N ARG A 221 4.61 -6.70 2.68
CA ARG A 221 4.84 -5.32 3.13
C ARG A 221 4.03 -5.00 4.38
N PHE A 222 2.71 -5.13 4.31
CA PHE A 222 1.85 -4.64 5.38
C PHE A 222 2.09 -5.39 6.68
N ILE A 223 2.44 -6.68 6.61
CA ILE A 223 2.86 -7.46 7.77
C ILE A 223 4.15 -6.88 8.34
N LEU A 224 5.18 -6.67 7.51
CA LEU A 224 6.46 -6.14 7.96
C LEU A 224 6.31 -4.75 8.61
N THR A 225 5.62 -3.81 7.95
CA THR A 225 5.44 -2.44 8.47
C THR A 225 4.59 -2.42 9.73
N THR A 226 3.52 -3.22 9.78
CA THR A 226 2.66 -3.31 10.97
C THR A 226 3.42 -3.87 12.16
N VAL A 227 4.22 -4.93 11.98
CA VAL A 227 5.03 -5.50 13.06
C VAL A 227 6.03 -4.47 13.59
N VAL A 228 6.74 -3.75 12.71
CA VAL A 228 7.69 -2.71 13.12
C VAL A 228 7.01 -1.61 13.93
N VAL A 229 5.89 -1.07 13.43
CA VAL A 229 5.17 0.02 14.11
C VAL A 229 4.53 -0.44 15.43
N VAL A 230 4.02 -1.68 15.50
CA VAL A 230 3.48 -2.24 16.75
C VAL A 230 4.58 -2.39 17.80
N ILE A 231 5.73 -2.98 17.44
CA ILE A 231 6.87 -3.10 18.36
C ILE A 231 7.31 -1.72 18.85
N GLN A 232 7.46 -0.78 17.93
CA GLN A 232 7.82 0.60 18.24
C GLN A 232 6.82 1.27 19.20
N THR A 233 5.52 1.10 18.95
CA THR A 233 4.45 1.67 19.77
C THR A 233 4.46 1.07 21.18
N CYS A 234 4.58 -0.25 21.30
CA CYS A 234 4.68 -0.94 22.58
C CYS A 234 5.86 -0.44 23.42
N VAL A 235 7.03 -0.28 22.78
CA VAL A 235 8.23 0.23 23.45
C VAL A 235 8.02 1.66 23.92
N LEU A 236 7.43 2.54 23.11
CA LEU A 236 7.18 3.94 23.51
C LEU A 236 6.15 4.07 24.62
N ILE A 237 5.16 3.17 24.67
CA ILE A 237 4.21 3.12 25.79
C ILE A 237 4.93 2.69 27.08
N ALA A 238 5.82 1.69 26.99
CA ALA A 238 6.56 1.18 28.15
C ALA A 238 7.69 2.11 28.61
N LYS A 239 8.38 2.77 27.67
CA LYS A 239 9.52 3.66 27.88
C LYS A 239 9.38 4.91 26.97
N PRO A 240 8.61 5.93 27.38
CA PRO A 240 8.35 7.11 26.54
C PRO A 240 9.59 8.00 26.30
N GLY A 241 10.63 7.88 27.13
CA GLY A 241 11.91 8.56 26.89
C GLY A 241 12.83 7.84 25.90
N SER A 242 12.40 6.73 25.30
CA SER A 242 13.23 5.91 24.42
C SER A 242 13.48 6.60 23.08
N LEU A 243 14.65 7.24 22.94
CA LEU A 243 15.06 7.90 21.71
C LEU A 243 15.37 6.88 20.60
N TRP A 244 15.86 5.68 20.94
CA TRP A 244 16.03 4.62 19.96
C TRP A 244 14.69 4.19 19.35
N ALA A 245 13.62 4.12 20.15
CA ALA A 245 12.30 3.78 19.64
C ALA A 245 11.72 4.88 18.77
N MET A 246 12.02 6.15 19.05
CA MET A 246 11.69 7.26 18.14
C MET A 246 12.51 7.17 16.83
N ALA A 247 13.80 6.86 16.91
CA ALA A 247 14.68 6.76 15.74
C ALA A 247 14.27 5.65 14.76
N MET A 248 13.65 4.57 15.24
CA MET A 248 13.09 3.50 14.40
C MET A 248 12.03 4.01 13.40
N ASP A 249 11.36 5.14 13.68
CA ASP A 249 10.36 5.71 12.76
C ASP A 249 11.00 6.14 11.43
N ALA A 250 12.30 6.45 11.42
CA ALA A 250 13.02 6.84 10.21
C ALA A 250 13.14 5.69 9.20
N ILE A 251 13.11 4.43 9.64
CA ILE A 251 13.20 3.25 8.76
C ILE A 251 11.89 3.03 8.00
N THR A 252 10.76 3.35 8.64
CA THR A 252 9.42 3.06 8.13
C THR A 252 9.13 3.66 6.74
N PRO A 253 9.42 4.96 6.46
CA PRO A 253 9.30 5.55 5.13
C PRO A 253 10.07 4.78 4.04
N HIS A 254 11.30 4.35 4.32
CA HIS A 254 12.12 3.58 3.37
C HIS A 254 11.46 2.26 3.00
N LEU A 255 10.93 1.53 3.98
CA LEU A 255 10.21 0.27 3.75
C LEU A 255 8.96 0.48 2.90
N TYR A 256 8.22 1.57 3.12
CA TYR A 256 7.04 1.88 2.32
C TYR A 256 7.38 2.20 0.87
N VAL A 257 8.39 3.05 0.63
CA VAL A 257 8.81 3.43 -0.74
C VAL A 257 9.32 2.20 -1.48
N ASN A 258 10.19 1.41 -0.85
CA ASN A 258 10.71 0.17 -1.43
C ASN A 258 9.58 -0.77 -1.85
N SER A 259 8.62 -0.99 -0.95
CA SER A 259 7.54 -1.92 -1.24
C SER A 259 6.58 -1.40 -2.33
N LEU A 260 6.36 -0.09 -2.41
CA LEU A 260 5.64 0.53 -3.51
C LEU A 260 6.39 0.33 -4.85
N LEU A 261 7.69 0.60 -4.88
CA LEU A 261 8.51 0.44 -6.07
C LEU A 261 8.59 -1.03 -6.51
N ALA A 262 8.69 -1.97 -5.57
CA ALA A 262 8.58 -3.40 -5.83
C ALA A 262 7.23 -3.76 -6.47
N THR A 263 6.12 -3.24 -5.94
CA THR A 263 4.77 -3.39 -6.51
C THR A 263 4.71 -2.90 -7.96
N LEU A 264 5.34 -1.75 -8.25
CA LEU A 264 5.42 -1.20 -9.60
C LEU A 264 6.33 -2.03 -10.53
N ASN A 265 7.47 -2.51 -10.03
CA ASN A 265 8.42 -3.27 -10.84
C ASN A 265 7.96 -4.69 -11.14
N ALA A 266 7.13 -5.27 -10.29
CA ALA A 266 6.53 -6.59 -10.52
C ALA A 266 5.72 -6.65 -11.82
N ARG A 267 5.19 -5.52 -12.31
CA ARG A 267 4.33 -5.47 -13.52
C ARG A 267 4.99 -6.06 -14.77
N LYS A 268 6.29 -5.85 -15.00
CA LYS A 268 7.01 -6.31 -16.20
C LYS A 268 7.16 -7.82 -16.20
N LYS A 269 7.71 -8.36 -15.11
CA LYS A 269 7.85 -9.82 -14.91
C LYS A 269 6.51 -10.53 -15.07
N LEU A 270 5.43 -9.86 -14.70
CA LEU A 270 4.08 -10.42 -14.75
C LEU A 270 3.39 -10.20 -16.11
N ARG A 271 3.80 -9.21 -16.89
CA ARG A 271 3.38 -9.00 -18.29
C ARG A 271 4.02 -10.00 -19.25
N GLU A 272 5.23 -10.45 -18.95
CA GLU A 272 5.91 -11.53 -19.69
C GLU A 272 5.23 -12.90 -19.49
N ILE A 273 4.49 -13.06 -18.37
CA ILE A 273 3.73 -14.29 -18.05
C ILE A 273 2.28 -14.22 -18.61
N GLY A 274 1.79 -13.05 -19.01
CA GLY A 274 0.42 -12.82 -19.51
C GLY A 274 0.32 -12.73 -21.04
N PRO A 275 -0.87 -12.92 -21.63
CA PRO A 275 -1.07 -12.81 -23.07
C PRO A 275 -0.78 -11.39 -23.60
N PRO A 276 -0.24 -11.26 -24.84
CA PRO A 276 0.20 -9.99 -25.40
C PRO A 276 -0.97 -9.00 -25.62
N GLY A 277 -0.87 -7.77 -25.10
CA GLY A 277 -1.79 -6.67 -25.41
C GLY A 277 -2.05 -5.64 -24.30
N TYR A 278 -1.79 -5.96 -23.03
CA TYR A 278 -2.02 -5.04 -21.92
C TYR A 278 -0.74 -4.29 -21.52
N ASN A 279 -0.66 -3.01 -21.88
CA ASN A 279 0.59 -2.25 -21.78
C ASN A 279 0.83 -1.63 -20.39
N ASN A 280 -0.22 -1.24 -19.64
CA ASN A 280 -0.08 -0.43 -18.42
C ASN A 280 -1.01 -0.93 -17.28
N GLN A 281 -0.55 -0.94 -16.01
CA GLN A 281 -1.35 -1.39 -14.85
C GLN A 281 -2.63 -0.58 -14.63
N GLU A 282 -2.61 0.73 -14.85
CA GLU A 282 -3.83 1.57 -14.83
C GLU A 282 -4.85 1.13 -15.88
N SER A 283 -4.40 0.83 -17.10
CA SER A 283 -5.29 0.36 -18.16
C SER A 283 -5.83 -1.04 -17.86
N MET A 284 -5.03 -1.89 -17.20
CA MET A 284 -5.45 -3.23 -16.79
C MET A 284 -6.45 -3.18 -15.63
N PHE A 285 -6.21 -2.34 -14.63
CA PHE A 285 -7.15 -2.08 -13.53
C PHE A 285 -8.42 -1.39 -14.00
N ALA A 286 -8.33 -0.42 -14.90
CA ALA A 286 -9.49 0.22 -15.52
C ALA A 286 -10.27 -0.77 -16.38
N SER A 287 -9.61 -1.67 -17.10
CA SER A 287 -10.28 -2.73 -17.87
C SER A 287 -10.91 -3.81 -16.97
N ALA A 288 -10.25 -4.21 -15.88
CA ALA A 288 -10.83 -5.11 -14.88
C ALA A 288 -12.05 -4.45 -14.20
N SER A 289 -11.96 -3.16 -13.85
CA SER A 289 -13.07 -2.37 -13.30
C SER A 289 -14.24 -2.25 -14.28
N ARG A 290 -13.96 -2.01 -15.57
CA ARG A 290 -14.97 -1.99 -16.64
C ARG A 290 -15.64 -3.35 -16.82
N TYR A 291 -14.88 -4.44 -16.77
CA TYR A 291 -15.42 -5.79 -16.90
C TYR A 291 -16.31 -6.19 -15.71
N ILE A 292 -15.90 -5.88 -14.48
CA ILE A 292 -16.73 -6.05 -13.26
C ILE A 292 -17.99 -5.17 -13.32
N GLY A 293 -17.90 -3.99 -13.94
CA GLY A 293 -19.05 -3.11 -14.18
C GLY A 293 -20.03 -3.67 -15.21
N SER A 294 -19.55 -4.29 -16.28
CA SER A 294 -20.39 -4.88 -17.34
C SER A 294 -21.08 -6.18 -16.91
N THR A 295 -20.42 -7.03 -16.12
CA THR A 295 -21.06 -8.23 -15.56
C THR A 295 -22.20 -7.84 -14.61
N GLN A 296 -22.04 -6.78 -13.80
CA GLN A 296 -23.14 -6.25 -12.98
C GLN A 296 -24.29 -5.63 -13.78
N ALA A 297 -24.01 -5.05 -14.95
CA ALA A 297 -25.06 -4.56 -15.83
C ALA A 297 -25.87 -5.73 -16.39
N ALA A 298 -25.19 -6.80 -16.84
CA ALA A 298 -25.82 -8.03 -17.33
C ALA A 298 -26.70 -8.70 -16.25
N ASP A 299 -26.17 -8.85 -15.03
CA ASP A 299 -26.85 -9.46 -13.86
C ASP A 299 -28.08 -8.65 -13.41
N ARG A 300 -28.07 -7.32 -13.61
CA ARG A 300 -29.23 -6.44 -13.36
C ARG A 300 -30.30 -6.52 -14.46
N THR A 301 -29.91 -6.77 -15.71
CA THR A 301 -30.87 -7.01 -16.81
C THR A 301 -31.55 -8.37 -16.70
N GLU A 302 -30.86 -9.40 -16.20
CA GLU A 302 -31.47 -10.72 -15.95
C GLU A 302 -32.51 -10.69 -14.82
N SER A 303 -32.42 -9.74 -13.87
CA SER A 303 -33.41 -9.57 -12.81
C SER A 303 -34.72 -8.89 -13.26
N SER A 304 -34.83 -8.38 -14.49
CA SER A 304 -36.00 -7.65 -14.98
C SER A 304 -36.64 -8.20 -16.26
N GLY A 305 -36.15 -9.33 -16.78
CA GLY A 305 -36.70 -9.94 -17.99
C GLY A 305 -36.72 -11.46 -17.86
N LYS A 306 -37.85 -12.08 -18.24
CA LYS A 306 -37.99 -13.54 -18.32
C LYS A 306 -36.78 -14.16 -19.04
N PRO A 307 -36.28 -15.33 -18.60
CA PRO A 307 -35.09 -15.93 -19.19
C PRO A 307 -35.40 -16.38 -20.63
N SER A 308 -34.93 -15.65 -21.62
CA SER A 308 -34.78 -16.14 -22.98
C SER A 308 -33.38 -16.73 -23.13
N VAL A 309 -33.28 -18.05 -23.13
CA VAL A 309 -32.02 -18.77 -23.40
C VAL A 309 -31.76 -18.67 -24.91
N ASN A 310 -30.92 -17.74 -25.33
CA ASN A 310 -30.39 -17.70 -26.69
C ASN A 310 -29.25 -18.72 -26.81
N LEU A 311 -29.57 -19.92 -27.30
CA LEU A 311 -28.58 -20.95 -27.61
C LEU A 311 -27.90 -20.59 -28.95
N PHE A 312 -26.72 -19.97 -28.89
CA PHE A 312 -25.91 -19.68 -30.07
C PHE A 312 -25.30 -20.97 -30.64
N LEU A 313 -26.02 -21.66 -31.52
CA LEU A 313 -25.47 -22.72 -32.37
C LEU A 313 -24.83 -22.10 -33.61
N GLY A 314 -23.56 -21.71 -33.49
CA GLY A 314 -22.76 -21.34 -34.66
C GLY A 314 -22.44 -22.58 -35.50
N LYS A 315 -23.14 -22.76 -36.64
CA LYS A 315 -22.71 -23.70 -37.68
C LYS A 315 -21.56 -23.09 -38.47
N ARG A 316 -20.41 -23.77 -38.48
CA ARG A 316 -19.24 -23.40 -39.28
C ARG A 316 -19.47 -23.81 -40.74
N GLY A 317 -19.91 -22.85 -41.57
CA GLY A 317 -19.96 -22.98 -43.03
C GLY A 317 -18.59 -22.68 -43.66
N ASN A 318 -18.25 -23.38 -44.74
CA ASN A 318 -16.90 -23.46 -45.30
C ASN A 318 -16.50 -22.29 -46.24
N ASP A 319 -17.25 -21.19 -46.29
CA ASP A 319 -16.90 -20.02 -47.09
C ASP A 319 -17.01 -18.76 -46.24
N GLY A 320 -15.92 -17.98 -46.20
CA GLY A 320 -15.60 -16.94 -45.20
C GLY A 320 -16.48 -15.68 -45.18
N GLY A 321 -17.80 -15.81 -45.01
CA GLY A 321 -18.72 -14.72 -44.72
C GLY A 321 -19.70 -15.08 -43.60
N VAL A 322 -19.65 -14.35 -42.48
CA VAL A 322 -20.62 -14.50 -41.38
C VAL A 322 -21.88 -13.70 -41.74
N ARG A 323 -23.00 -14.39 -42.02
CA ARG A 323 -24.34 -13.79 -42.05
C ARG A 323 -25.03 -14.09 -40.72
N ILE A 324 -25.57 -13.05 -40.08
CA ILE A 324 -26.34 -13.15 -38.83
C ILE A 324 -27.81 -13.11 -39.25
N ASP A 325 -28.47 -14.27 -39.28
CA ASP A 325 -29.93 -14.34 -39.43
C ASP A 325 -30.53 -14.58 -38.04
N GLN A 326 -31.41 -13.68 -37.61
CA GLN A 326 -32.08 -13.69 -36.30
C GLN A 326 -33.43 -14.40 -36.46
N GLU A 327 -33.48 -15.72 -36.24
CA GLU A 327 -34.78 -16.41 -36.11
C GLU A 327 -35.25 -16.36 -34.65
N THR A 328 -36.44 -15.77 -34.45
CA THR A 328 -37.11 -15.71 -33.15
C THR A 328 -38.08 -16.88 -33.05
N PHE A 329 -37.75 -17.88 -32.22
CA PHE A 329 -38.67 -18.98 -31.94
C PHE A 329 -39.57 -18.60 -30.74
N THR A 330 -40.84 -18.28 -31.03
CA THR A 330 -41.87 -18.09 -30.00
C THR A 330 -42.50 -19.44 -29.66
N MET A 331 -42.31 -19.92 -28.42
CA MET A 331 -43.06 -21.06 -27.87
C MET A 331 -44.55 -20.70 -27.76
N PRO A 332 -45.49 -21.61 -28.10
CA PRO A 332 -46.90 -21.37 -27.86
C PRO A 332 -47.22 -21.39 -26.37
N GLU A 333 -48.11 -20.49 -25.97
CA GLU A 333 -48.64 -20.30 -24.64
C GLU A 333 -49.48 -21.53 -24.22
N ILE A 334 -49.14 -22.17 -23.09
CA ILE A 334 -50.01 -23.18 -22.47
C ILE A 334 -51.02 -22.42 -21.62
N SER A 335 -52.27 -22.33 -22.10
CA SER A 335 -53.40 -21.82 -21.33
C SER A 335 -53.89 -22.90 -20.37
N ASP A 336 -53.83 -22.62 -19.07
CA ASP A 336 -54.63 -23.32 -18.06
C ASP A 336 -56.09 -22.89 -18.22
N ASP A 337 -56.88 -23.65 -18.97
CA ASP A 337 -58.33 -23.69 -18.82
C ASP A 337 -58.82 -25.11 -19.10
N GLY A 338 -59.53 -25.67 -18.12
CA GLY A 338 -59.72 -27.10 -17.96
C GLY A 338 -60.61 -27.76 -19.00
N LEU A 339 -60.47 -29.09 -19.12
CA LEU A 339 -61.62 -29.98 -19.21
C LEU A 339 -61.22 -31.40 -18.82
N THR A 340 -61.97 -31.92 -17.86
CA THR A 340 -62.20 -33.34 -17.59
C THR A 340 -62.41 -34.15 -18.87
N ASN A 341 -61.68 -35.26 -19.07
CA ASN A 341 -62.31 -36.54 -19.44
C ASN A 341 -61.35 -37.73 -19.47
N LYS A 342 -61.74 -38.74 -18.68
CA LYS A 342 -61.71 -40.20 -18.92
C LYS A 342 -60.53 -40.80 -19.69
N VAL A 343 -59.74 -41.54 -18.92
CA VAL A 343 -59.00 -42.73 -19.36
C VAL A 343 -59.98 -43.75 -19.96
N SER A 344 -59.75 -44.16 -21.21
CA SER A 344 -60.22 -45.43 -21.77
C SER A 344 -59.07 -46.10 -22.49
N VAL A 345 -58.81 -47.33 -22.08
CA VAL A 345 -57.85 -48.28 -22.65
C VAL A 345 -58.54 -48.99 -23.83
N SER A 346 -57.92 -48.99 -25.02
CA SER A 346 -58.02 -50.08 -26.01
C SER A 346 -57.22 -49.77 -27.28
N ASP A 347 -56.34 -50.71 -27.63
CA ASP A 347 -55.92 -51.13 -28.97
C ASP A 347 -54.81 -50.36 -29.71
N LEU A 348 -53.58 -50.88 -29.56
CA LEU A 348 -52.64 -51.07 -30.66
C LEU A 348 -52.48 -52.58 -30.88
N ALA A 349 -52.89 -53.02 -32.06
CA ALA A 349 -52.18 -54.06 -32.80
C ALA A 349 -51.08 -53.39 -33.63
#